data_AF-A0A2X2W2U8-F1
#
_entry.id   AF-A0A2X2W2U8-F1
#
_cell.length_a   1.000
_cell.length_b   1.000
_cell.length_c   1.000
_cell.angle_alpha   90.00
_cell.angle_beta   90.00
_cell.angle_gamma   90.00
#
_symmetry.space_group_name_H-M   'P 1'
#
loop_
_entity.id
_entity.type
_entity.pdbx_description
1 polymer ?
#
loop_
_entity_poly.entity_id
_entity_poly.type
_entity_poly.pdbx_seq_one_letter_code
_entity_poly.pdbx_strand_id
1 'polypeptide(L)' 'MAGFEKPEIIINENANFDKKFDYYKKAYNETLTMKTFDGIKIVGFTYGDTFEEIEKDLLG' A
#
# COMPACT_ATOMS: atom_id res chain seq x y z
N MET A 1 -3.01 10.56 -0.73
CA MET A 1 -3.45 11.29 0.48
C MET A 1 -4.20 12.53 0.04
N ALA A 2 -5.21 12.98 0.79
CA ALA A 2 -5.84 14.27 0.52
C ALA A 2 -4.77 15.39 0.43
N GLY A 3 -4.75 16.12 -0.69
CA GLY A 3 -3.79 17.20 -0.92
C GLY A 3 -2.52 16.83 -1.69
N PHE A 4 -2.34 15.57 -2.12
CA PHE A 4 -1.22 15.16 -2.97
C PHE A 4 -1.72 14.66 -4.33
N GLU A 5 -1.05 15.07 -5.41
CA GLU A 5 -1.42 14.71 -6.78
C GLU A 5 -1.19 13.23 -7.10
N LYS A 6 -0.11 12.65 -6.55
CA LYS A 6 0.27 11.25 -6.79
C LYS A 6 0.04 10.39 -5.56
N PRO A 7 -0.40 9.13 -5.73
CA PRO A 7 -0.40 8.15 -4.64
C PRO A 7 1.01 7.91 -4.11
N GLU A 8 1.12 7.68 -2.80
CA GLU A 8 2.35 7.21 -2.17
C GLU A 8 2.55 5.72 -2.47
N ILE A 9 3.79 5.31 -2.72
CA ILE A 9 4.17 3.90 -2.92
C ILE A 9 4.95 3.43 -1.70
N ILE A 10 4.46 2.37 -1.05
CA ILE A 10 5.10 1.74 0.11
C ILE A 10 5.55 0.34 -0.28
N ILE A 11 6.85 0.07 -0.18
CA ILE A 11 7.44 -1.24 -0.48
C ILE A 11 7.92 -1.86 0.83
N ASN A 12 7.51 -3.10 1.10
CA ASN A 12 7.95 -3.87 2.26
C ASN A 12 8.70 -5.10 1.76
N GLU A 13 9.89 -5.35 2.31
CA GLU A 13 10.61 -6.58 2.03
C GLU A 13 9.83 -7.82 2.49
N ASN A 14 10.01 -8.94 1.78
CA ASN A 14 9.34 -10.20 2.05
C ASN A 14 9.54 -10.66 3.52
N ALA A 15 10.73 -10.47 4.09
CA ALA A 15 11.02 -10.80 5.48
C ALA A 15 10.12 -10.09 6.51
N ASN A 16 9.46 -9.00 6.12
CA ASN A 16 8.55 -8.23 6.97
C ASN A 16 7.07 -8.44 6.62
N PHE A 17 6.76 -9.30 5.65
CA PHE A 17 5.42 -9.41 5.07
C PHE A 17 4.35 -9.69 6.12
N ASP A 18 4.51 -10.74 6.93
CA ASP A 18 3.49 -11.15 7.90
C ASP A 18 3.15 -10.02 8.90
N LYS A 19 4.18 -9.39 9.46
CA LYS A 19 4.01 -8.29 10.43
C LYS A 19 3.33 -7.07 9.79
N LYS A 20 3.69 -6.75 8.54
CA LYS A 20 3.09 -5.64 7.79
C LYS A 20 1.65 -5.95 7.39
N PHE A 21 1.37 -7.18 6.98
CA PHE A 21 0.03 -7.63 6.63
C PHE A 21 -0.92 -7.56 7.83
N ASP A 22 -0.48 -8.00 9.01
CA ASP A 22 -1.23 -7.85 10.25
C ASP A 22 -1.48 -6.38 10.61
N TYR A 23 -0.48 -5.52 10.42
CA TYR A 23 -0.64 -4.08 10.58
C TYR A 23 -1.73 -3.52 9.65
N TYR A 24 -1.69 -3.86 8.35
CA TYR A 24 -2.67 -3.36 7.38
C TYR A 24 -4.09 -3.82 7.72
N LYS A 25 -4.28 -5.09 8.10
CA LYS A 25 -5.60 -5.60 8.57
C LYS A 25 -6.12 -4.84 9.79
N LYS A 26 -5.22 -4.46 10.71
CA LYS A 26 -5.58 -3.69 11.90
C LYS A 26 -5.92 -2.25 11.53
N ALA A 27 -5.10 -1.58 10.71
CA ALA A 27 -5.21 -0.15 10.42
C ALA A 27 -6.30 0.20 9.41
N TYR A 28 -6.64 -0.70 8.48
CA TYR A 28 -7.58 -0.44 7.38
C TYR A 28 -8.87 -1.25 7.55
N ASN A 29 -9.97 -0.71 7.04
CA ASN A 29 -11.27 -1.37 6.98
C ASN A 29 -11.42 -2.22 5.70
N GLU A 30 -12.59 -2.83 5.51
CA GLU A 30 -12.89 -3.69 4.37
C GLU A 30 -12.83 -2.98 3.01
N THR A 31 -12.98 -1.65 2.99
CA THR A 31 -12.87 -0.84 1.77
C THR A 31 -11.46 -0.29 1.57
N LEU A 32 -10.49 -0.78 2.34
CA LEU A 32 -9.08 -0.35 2.34
C LEU A 32 -8.87 1.12 2.68
N THR A 33 -9.83 1.73 3.38
CA THR A 33 -9.70 3.07 3.96
C THR A 33 -9.17 2.96 5.39
N MET A 34 -8.28 3.85 5.79
CA MET A 34 -7.69 3.83 7.12
C MET A 34 -8.77 4.12 8.18
N LYS A 35 -8.83 3.31 9.23
CA LYS A 35 -9.90 3.38 10.25
C LYS A 35 -9.86 4.68 11.07
N THR A 36 -8.68 5.28 11.21
CA THR A 36 -8.47 6.48 12.04
C THR A 36 -8.56 7.79 11.27
N PHE A 37 -8.48 7.76 9.93
CA PHE A 37 -8.58 8.94 9.08
C PHE A 37 -8.97 8.53 7.65
N ASP A 38 -10.07 9.07 7.17
CA ASP A 38 -10.70 8.69 5.89
C ASP A 38 -10.00 9.26 4.64
N GLY A 39 -9.08 10.21 4.81
CA GLY A 39 -8.26 10.78 3.72
C GLY A 39 -7.13 9.87 3.22
N ILE A 40 -7.00 8.64 3.75
CA ILE A 40 -6.01 7.64 3.33
C ILE A 40 -6.72 6.34 2.91
N LYS A 41 -6.42 5.89 1.69
CA LYS A 41 -6.93 4.65 1.12
C LYS A 41 -5.84 3.95 0.32
N ILE A 42 -5.73 2.63 0.47
CA ILE A 42 -4.89 1.79 -0.41
C ILE A 42 -5.68 1.59 -1.72
N VAL A 43 -5.09 2.00 -2.83
CA VAL A 43 -5.76 1.99 -4.15
C VAL A 43 -5.17 0.98 -5.13
N GLY A 44 -4.06 0.34 -4.77
CA GLY A 44 -3.39 -0.67 -5.59
C GLY A 44 -2.42 -1.49 -4.74
N PHE A 45 -2.06 -2.66 -5.24
CA PHE A 45 -1.05 -3.54 -4.66
C PHE A 45 -0.41 -4.34 -5.80
N THR A 46 0.90 -4.59 -5.68
CA THR A 46 1.63 -5.56 -6.49
C THR A 46 2.74 -6.20 -5.65
N TYR A 47 3.48 -7.13 -6.25
CA TYR A 47 4.71 -7.71 -5.73
C TYR A 47 5.69 -7.92 -6.89
N GLY A 48 6.99 -7.94 -6.60
CA GLY A 48 8.01 -8.14 -7.61
C GLY A 48 9.37 -8.38 -6.95
N ASP A 49 10.30 -8.91 -7.72
CA ASP A 49 11.67 -9.16 -7.27
C ASP A 49 12.56 -7.93 -7.47
N THR A 50 12.11 -6.96 -8.26
CA THR A 50 12.80 -5.68 -8.52
C THR A 50 11.89 -4.46 -8.37
N PHE A 51 12.49 -3.30 -8.14
CA PHE A 51 11.75 -2.03 -8.12
C PHE A 51 11.12 -1.71 -9.48
N GLU A 52 11.79 -2.05 -10.59
CA GLU A 52 11.30 -1.79 -11.95
C GLU A 52 10.03 -2.60 -12.27
N GLU A 53 9.96 -3.86 -11.82
CA GLU A 53 8.75 -4.67 -11.92
C GLU A 53 7.59 -4.06 -11.11
N ILE A 54 7.85 -3.67 -9.87
CA ILE A 54 6.85 -3.04 -8.99
C ILE A 54 6.34 -1.73 -9.59
N GLU A 55 7.24 -0.90 -10.12
CA GLU A 55 6.89 0.37 -10.75
C GLU A 55 6.05 0.17 -11.99
N LYS A 56 6.49 -0.72 -12.90
CA LYS A 56 5.76 -1.06 -14.13
C LYS A 56 4.36 -1.58 -13.84
N ASP A 57 4.21 -2.47 -12.87
CA ASP A 57 2.90 -3.04 -12.54
C ASP A 57 1.95 -2.02 -11.89
N LEU A 58 2.47 -1.10 -11.07
CA LEU A 58 1.65 -0.08 -10.40
C LEU A 58 1.33 1.13 -11.28
N LEU A 59 2.27 1.54 -12.15
CA LEU A 59 2.22 2.83 -12.85
C LEU A 59 2.09 2.71 -14.37
N GLY A 60 2.40 1.55 -14.96
CA GLY A 60 2.33 1.29 -16.41
C GLY A 60 3.63 1.60 -17.15
#